data_AF-A0A1F2ZPC8-F1
#
_entry.id   AF-A0A1F2ZPC8-F1
#
_cell.length_a   1.000
_cell.length_b   1.000
_cell.length_c   1.000
_cell.angle_alpha   90.00
_cell.angle_beta   90.00
_cell.angle_gamma   90.00
#
_symmetry.space_group_name_H-M   'P 1'
#
loop_
_entity.id
_entity.type
_entity.pdbx_description
1 polymer ?
#
loop_
_entity_poly.entity_id
_entity_poly.type
_entity_poly.pdbx_seq_one_letter_code
_entity_poly.pdbx_strand_id
1 'polypeptide(L)'
;MMSGSVLLKQLSYRSNHRGCKETDILLGKFFNEKFSELNLQLYQRFIAEDDALIYDWILDREKVKDEYLELVQKIREFHQI
;
A
#
# COMPACT_ATOMS: atom_id res chain seq x y z
N MET A 1 6.55 -10.12 25.45
CA MET A 1 5.91 -9.88 24.15
C MET A 1 6.07 -8.41 23.77
N MET A 2 7.17 -8.05 23.10
CA MET A 2 7.37 -6.68 22.59
C MET A 2 8.27 -6.70 21.36
N SER A 3 7.69 -7.02 20.20
CA SER A 3 8.13 -6.45 18.92
C SER A 3 7.09 -6.81 17.85
N GLY A 4 5.99 -6.05 17.78
CA GLY A 4 5.48 -5.76 16.44
C GLY A 4 6.66 -5.15 15.69
N SER A 5 7.15 -5.85 14.66
CA SER A 5 8.47 -5.62 14.07
C SER A 5 8.66 -4.13 13.72
N VAL A 6 9.89 -3.60 13.88
CA VAL A 6 10.20 -2.20 13.50
C VAL A 6 9.71 -1.89 12.08
N LEU A 7 9.80 -2.88 11.19
CA LEU A 7 9.23 -2.84 9.85
C LEU A 7 7.73 -2.55 9.85
N LEU A 8 6.91 -3.27 10.62
CA LEU A 8 5.47 -3.07 10.64
C LEU A 8 5.09 -1.64 11.08
N LYS A 9 5.79 -1.09 12.07
CA LYS A 9 5.59 0.30 12.51
C LYS A 9 5.96 1.29 11.41
N GLN A 10 7.07 1.07 10.71
CA GLN A 10 7.49 1.91 9.60
C GLN A 10 6.49 1.85 8.44
N LEU A 11 5.99 0.66 8.10
CA LEU A 11 4.99 0.49 7.06
C LEU A 11 3.67 1.16 7.44
N SER A 12 3.17 0.93 8.66
CA SER A 12 1.97 1.60 9.17
C SER A 12 2.09 3.13 9.10
N TYR A 13 3.20 3.69 9.60
CA TYR A 13 3.44 5.13 9.53
C TYR A 13 3.45 5.62 8.08
N ARG A 14 4.18 4.94 7.20
CA ARG A 14 4.28 5.32 5.78
C ARG A 14 2.95 5.20 5.05
N SER A 15 2.08 4.25 5.40
CA SER A 15 0.77 4.07 4.76
C SER A 15 -0.22 5.16 5.15
N ASN A 16 -0.09 5.71 6.36
CA ASN A 16 -1.00 6.71 6.94
C ASN A 16 -0.43 8.14 6.89
N HIS A 17 0.74 8.34 6.29
CA HIS A 17 1.37 9.66 6.13
C HIS A 17 1.96 9.79 4.73
N ARG A 18 1.08 9.98 3.74
CA ARG A 18 1.41 10.22 2.32
C ARG A 18 1.40 11.71 1.98
N GLY A 19 2.02 12.05 0.85
CA GLY A 19 2.00 13.43 0.32
C GLY A 19 0.63 13.81 -0.26
N CYS A 20 -0.05 12.88 -0.94
CA CYS A 20 -1.41 13.04 -1.43
C CYS A 20 -2.43 12.47 -0.46
N LYS A 21 -3.47 13.25 -0.15
CA LYS A 21 -4.57 12.84 0.74
C LYS A 21 -5.35 11.63 0.20
N GLU A 22 -5.45 11.49 -1.12
CA GLU A 22 -6.19 10.39 -1.73
C GLU A 22 -5.44 9.07 -1.54
N THR A 23 -4.14 9.06 -1.87
CA THR A 23 -3.26 7.90 -1.65
C THR A 23 -3.12 7.57 -0.17
N ASP A 24 -3.09 8.58 0.72
CA ASP A 24 -3.11 8.41 2.18
C ASP A 24 -4.31 7.58 2.65
N ILE A 25 -5.51 7.97 2.21
CA ILE A 25 -6.75 7.29 2.58
C ILE A 25 -6.78 5.88 2.00
N LEU A 26 -6.38 5.71 0.74
CA LEU A 26 -6.40 4.42 0.06
C LEU A 26 -5.45 3.42 0.73
N LEU A 27 -4.19 3.80 0.91
CA LEU A 27 -3.17 2.91 1.47
C LEU A 27 -3.31 2.74 2.99
N GLY A 28 -3.65 3.80 3.72
CA GLY A 28 -3.81 3.77 5.17
C GLY A 28 -4.92 2.82 5.59
N LYS A 29 -6.12 2.95 5.00
CA LYS A 29 -7.24 2.03 5.29
C LYS A 29 -6.90 0.59 4.92
N PHE A 30 -6.39 0.37 3.71
CA PHE A 30 -6.01 -0.97 3.25
C PHE A 30 -4.99 -1.62 4.19
N PHE A 31 -3.92 -0.91 4.54
CA PHE A 31 -2.88 -1.47 5.39
C PHE A 31 -3.40 -1.79 6.79
N ASN A 32 -4.14 -0.87 7.41
CA ASN A 32 -4.64 -1.06 8.78
C ASN A 32 -5.57 -2.28 8.90
N GLU A 33 -6.29 -2.64 7.83
CA GLU A 33 -7.17 -3.81 7.82
C GLU A 33 -6.51 -5.10 7.31
N LYS A 34 -5.55 -5.00 6.37
CA LYS A 34 -5.02 -6.17 5.65
C LYS A 34 -3.58 -6.53 5.99
N PHE A 35 -2.85 -5.77 6.82
CA PHE A 35 -1.41 -5.98 7.04
C PHE A 35 -1.03 -7.41 7.47
N SER A 36 -1.90 -8.14 8.16
CA SER A 36 -1.65 -9.51 8.60
C SER A 36 -1.57 -10.52 7.45
N GLU A 37 -2.15 -10.19 6.30
CA GLU A 37 -2.20 -11.03 5.09
C GLU A 37 -1.17 -10.59 4.03
N LEU A 38 -0.44 -9.50 4.27
CA LEU A 38 0.50 -8.93 3.31
C LEU A 38 1.88 -9.57 3.40
N ASN A 39 2.51 -9.73 2.23
CA ASN A 39 3.96 -9.84 2.16
C ASN A 39 4.58 -8.46 2.45
N LEU A 40 5.04 -8.26 3.70
CA LEU A 40 5.59 -6.98 4.15
C LEU A 40 6.83 -6.52 3.37
N GLN A 41 7.62 -7.44 2.80
CA GLN A 41 8.78 -7.08 1.97
C GLN A 41 8.35 -6.54 0.60
N LEU A 42 7.33 -7.16 -0.01
CA LEU A 42 6.74 -6.64 -1.25
C LEU A 42 6.10 -5.28 -1.01
N TYR A 43 5.30 -5.17 0.05
CA TYR A 43 4.65 -3.91 0.41
C TYR A 43 5.66 -2.81 0.73
N GLN A 44 6.78 -3.14 1.38
CA GLN A 44 7.87 -2.17 1.64
C GLN A 44 8.47 -1.59 0.36
N ARG A 45 8.59 -2.39 -0.70
CA ARG A 45 9.08 -1.91 -2.00
C ARG A 45 8.02 -1.07 -2.70
N PHE A 46 6.78 -1.56 -2.75
CA PHE A 46 5.63 -0.85 -3.32
C PHE A 46 5.43 0.54 -2.69
N ILE A 47 5.44 0.62 -1.36
CA ILE A 47 5.15 1.85 -0.61
C ILE A 47 6.28 2.90 -0.71
N ALA A 48 7.44 2.52 -1.26
CA ALA A 48 8.58 3.39 -1.51
C ALA A 48 8.59 3.97 -2.94
N GLU A 49 7.67 3.54 -3.80
CA GLU A 49 7.46 4.13 -5.12
C GLU A 49 6.83 5.54 -4.99
N ASP A 50 6.84 6.30 -6.09
CA ASP A 50 6.27 7.64 -6.12
C ASP A 50 4.76 7.63 -5.84
N ASP A 51 4.28 8.62 -5.08
CA ASP A 51 2.90 8.68 -4.61
C ASP A 51 1.89 8.84 -5.77
N ALA A 52 2.27 9.58 -6.81
CA ALA A 52 1.45 9.74 -8.02
C ALA A 52 1.42 8.44 -8.83
N LEU A 53 2.57 7.76 -8.93
CA LEU A 53 2.66 6.47 -9.63
C LEU A 53 1.82 5.38 -8.94
N ILE A 54 1.87 5.31 -7.60
CA ILE A 54 1.02 4.40 -6.83
C ILE A 54 -0.46 4.71 -7.07
N TYR A 55 -0.82 5.99 -7.09
CA TYR A 55 -2.19 6.41 -7.32
C TYR A 55 -2.68 6.04 -8.73
N ASP A 56 -1.86 6.29 -9.76
CA ASP A 56 -2.18 5.95 -11.15
C ASP A 56 -2.27 4.43 -11.36
N TRP A 57 -1.46 3.64 -10.66
CA TRP A 57 -1.63 2.19 -10.63
C TRP A 57 -2.93 1.77 -9.95
N ILE A 58 -3.32 2.37 -8.83
CA ILE A 58 -4.58 2.00 -8.17
C ILE A 58 -5.77 2.33 -9.07
N LEU A 59 -5.74 3.45 -9.79
CA LEU A 59 -6.83 3.91 -10.67
C LEU A 59 -6.78 3.38 -12.11
N ASP A 60 -5.89 2.43 -12.40
CA ASP A 60 -5.74 1.84 -13.74
C ASP A 60 -5.39 2.85 -14.85
N ARG A 61 -4.71 3.94 -14.48
CA ARG A 61 -4.26 5.00 -15.41
C ARG A 61 -2.90 4.70 -16.02
N GLU A 62 -2.11 3.87 -15.36
CA GLU A 62 -0.81 3.40 -15.83
C GLU A 62 -0.68 1.88 -15.67
N LYS A 63 0.11 1.26 -16.54
CA LYS A 63 0.40 -0.17 -16.46
C LYS A 63 1.14 -0.48 -15.15
N VAL A 64 0.52 -1.30 -14.31
CA VAL A 64 1.11 -1.79 -13.06
C VAL A 64 2.31 -2.69 -13.38
N LYS A 65 3.40 -2.54 -12.62
CA LYS A 65 4.54 -3.47 -12.68
C LYS A 65 4.05 -4.87 -12.28
N ASP A 66 4.50 -5.90 -13.01
CA ASP A 66 4.03 -7.28 -12.81
C ASP A 66 4.16 -7.76 -11.35
N GLU A 67 5.22 -7.35 -10.65
CA GLU A 67 5.43 -7.70 -9.24
C GLU A 67 4.41 -7.09 -8.26
N TYR A 68 3.75 -6.00 -8.64
CA TYR A 68 2.75 -5.33 -7.81
C TYR A 68 1.31 -5.60 -8.25
N LEU A 69 1.11 -6.34 -9.35
CA LEU A 69 -0.21 -6.54 -9.94
C LEU A 69 -1.21 -7.13 -8.94
N GLU A 70 -0.85 -8.22 -8.28
CA GLU A 70 -1.71 -8.87 -7.27
C GLU A 70 -2.00 -7.95 -6.08
N LEU A 71 -1.02 -7.15 -5.65
CA LEU A 71 -1.18 -6.23 -4.54
C LEU A 71 -2.15 -5.09 -4.90
N VAL A 72 -1.99 -4.51 -6.09
CA VAL A 72 -2.86 -3.46 -6.59
C VAL A 72 -4.28 -3.98 -6.79
N GLN A 73 -4.45 -5.20 -7.30
CA GLN A 73 -5.76 -5.85 -7.39
C GLN A 73 -6.43 -5.99 -6.02
N LYS A 74 -5.70 -6.44 -4.98
CA LYS A 74 -6.24 -6.50 -3.61
C LYS A 74 -6.65 -5.13 -3.07
N ILE A 75 -5.90 -4.07 -3.40
CA ILE A 75 -6.25 -2.70 -3.00
C ILE A 75 -7.54 -2.25 -3.70
N ARG A 76 -7.64 -2.51 -5.01
CA ARG A 76 -8.83 -2.20 -5.82
C ARG A 76 -10.07 -2.92 -5.31
N GLU A 77 -9.97 -4.24 -5.09
CA GLU A 77 -11.04 -5.07 -4.53
C GLU A 77 -11.50 -4.58 -3.15
N PHE A 78 -10.55 -4.20 -2.30
CA PHE A 78 -10.84 -3.67 -0.97
C PHE A 78 -11.64 -2.36 -1.02
N HIS A 79 -11.32 -1.47 -1.95
CA HIS A 79 -12.01 -0.18 -2.12
C HIS A 79 -13.17 -0.20 -3.11
N GLN A 80 -13.41 -1.34 -3.79
CA GLN A 80 -14.44 -1.51 -4.82
C GLN A 80 -14.29 -0.54 -6.00
N ILE A 81 -13.05 -0.38 -6.48
CA ILE A 81 -12.68 0.50 -7.61
C ILE A 81 -12.01 -0.27 -8.74
#